data_AF-A0A1A7Z995-F1
#
_entry.id   AF-A0A1A7Z995-F1
#
_cell.length_a   1.000
_cell.length_b   1.000
_cell.length_c   1.000
_cell.angle_alpha   90.00
_cell.angle_beta   90.00
_cell.angle_gamma   90.00
#
_symmetry.space_group_name_H-M   'P 1'
#
loop_
_entity.id
_entity.type
_entity.pdbx_description
1 polymer ?
#
loop_
_entity_poly.entity_id
_entity_poly.type
_entity_poly.pdbx_seq_one_letter_code
_entity_poly.pdbx_strand_id
1 'polypeptide(L)'
;MQSHAMEEDTDVTSYTKGLNGLSHEHKPLEEITNGHSTYKPVMNGVAIGHNGRDHTSSGVPLRSLPISTLKQNGLLQTLAAGGNHPEPAEEKDNAELEKAKQEWEALENTQPVVTEDSNPTPLISFNEALQYFQTTDLGDLLKNIQPTIHRTGLAAITHFLFGPPRLHKELLEERDLVFAIAQCHVDNSQTVHMRVLQTIYKRLIRSRLDCPRYGAHWENIGFQGTDPATDLRGTGFLGLMHALYFVMDPEILPLARDIYKLSQHPTQNFPFSVMSINMTRIALQVLREEALSKECNRRQQVVGVLNEFYVATFLHLYQLWKTQQKTIADSGFVLKEVELFAKKNPKQMLRRLEVFLKERRTGGVPRGTSPDPQAQQPSPSLGEREARAGTGQGSRGKEMHFIGVCDLPPDMEGEARLI
;
A
#
# COMPACT_ATOMS: atom_id res chain seq x y z
N MET A 1 22.16 72.97 -26.26
CA MET A 1 21.63 71.98 -25.30
C MET A 1 22.75 71.01 -24.97
N GLN A 2 23.17 71.06 -23.71
CA GLN A 2 24.20 70.30 -22.98
C GLN A 2 24.12 68.77 -23.24
N SER A 3 25.20 68.11 -23.67
CA SER A 3 26.33 67.49 -22.90
C SER A 3 26.02 66.05 -22.45
N HIS A 4 26.89 65.04 -22.44
CA HIS A 4 28.32 64.90 -22.74
C HIS A 4 28.57 63.37 -22.91
N ALA A 5 29.49 62.99 -23.79
CA ALA A 5 30.19 61.70 -23.73
C ALA A 5 31.54 61.90 -23.01
N MET A 6 32.01 60.90 -22.26
CA MET A 6 33.45 60.54 -22.16
C MET A 6 33.66 59.20 -21.45
N GLU A 7 34.64 58.48 -21.98
CA GLU A 7 35.22 57.17 -21.63
C GLU A 7 36.24 57.22 -20.48
N GLU A 8 36.61 56.00 -20.04
CA GLU A 8 37.85 55.56 -19.34
C GLU A 8 38.06 56.07 -17.90
N ASP A 9 38.62 55.33 -16.93
CA ASP A 9 39.65 54.29 -17.03
C ASP A 9 39.63 53.34 -15.79
N THR A 10 40.33 52.23 -15.98
CA THR A 10 40.72 51.11 -15.11
C THR A 10 41.21 51.44 -13.68
N ASP A 11 40.96 50.53 -12.73
CA ASP A 11 42.05 50.04 -11.87
C ASP A 11 41.81 48.62 -11.31
N VAL A 12 42.90 47.86 -11.29
CA VAL A 12 43.05 46.48 -10.88
C VAL A 12 43.69 46.49 -9.50
N THR A 13 43.08 45.86 -8.49
CA THR A 13 43.83 45.38 -7.33
C THR A 13 43.39 44.00 -6.91
N SER A 14 44.30 43.07 -7.17
CA SER A 14 44.42 41.73 -6.60
C SER A 14 44.92 41.82 -5.16
N TYR A 15 44.34 41.01 -4.27
CA TYR A 15 45.00 40.62 -3.02
C TYR A 15 44.80 39.13 -2.76
N THR A 16 45.87 38.39 -3.02
CA THR A 16 46.11 37.02 -2.56
C THR A 16 47.14 37.05 -1.43
N LYS A 17 46.79 36.48 -0.27
CA LYS A 17 47.67 35.92 0.77
C LYS A 17 46.73 35.26 1.79
N GLY A 18 46.84 34.01 2.23
CA GLY A 18 47.96 33.06 2.17
C GLY A 18 48.19 32.50 3.59
N LEU A 19 47.79 31.24 3.78
CA LEU A 19 48.39 30.20 4.62
C LEU A 19 48.28 30.22 6.16
N ASN A 20 47.95 29.01 6.63
CA ASN A 20 48.38 28.30 7.85
C ASN A 20 47.60 28.45 9.17
N GLY A 21 47.11 27.31 9.65
CA GLY A 21 46.54 27.15 10.99
C GLY A 21 46.01 25.74 11.25
N LEU A 22 46.89 24.74 11.24
CA LEU A 22 46.67 23.44 11.87
C LEU A 22 46.42 23.63 13.37
N SER A 23 45.40 22.98 13.92
CA SER A 23 45.36 22.62 15.34
C SER A 23 44.54 21.34 15.53
N HIS A 24 45.26 20.31 15.98
CA HIS A 24 44.78 19.11 16.65
C HIS A 24 44.12 19.48 17.98
N GLU A 25 43.01 18.82 18.33
CA GLU A 25 42.71 18.35 19.70
C GLU A 25 41.49 17.40 19.63
N HIS A 26 41.72 16.10 19.71
CA HIS A 26 41.56 15.26 20.91
C HIS A 26 40.10 14.88 21.24
N LYS A 27 39.77 13.62 20.88
CA LYS A 27 38.73 12.80 21.51
C LYS A 27 38.96 12.71 23.03
N PRO A 28 37.88 12.53 23.80
CA PRO A 28 37.85 11.48 24.81
C PRO A 28 36.87 10.38 24.41
N LEU A 29 37.41 9.16 24.50
CA LEU A 29 36.71 7.89 24.60
C LEU A 29 35.98 7.84 25.94
N GLU A 30 34.67 7.60 25.96
CA GLU A 30 34.01 6.99 27.11
C GLU A 30 33.25 5.75 26.66
N GLU A 31 33.50 4.67 27.40
CA GLU A 31 33.09 3.30 27.19
C GLU A 31 32.14 2.93 28.35
N ILE A 32 31.11 2.13 28.04
CA ILE A 32 30.31 1.30 28.97
C ILE A 32 29.26 2.09 29.78
N THR A 33 27.95 1.87 29.63
CA THR A 33 27.22 0.73 30.23
C THR A 33 26.02 0.23 29.43
N ASN A 34 25.95 -1.09 29.25
CA ASN A 34 24.77 -1.86 28.84
C ASN A 34 23.67 -1.81 29.91
N GLY A 35 22.52 -1.23 29.58
CA GLY A 35 21.30 -1.31 30.39
C GLY A 35 20.45 -2.52 29.98
N HIS A 36 20.59 -3.62 30.72
CA HIS A 36 19.68 -4.77 30.68
C HIS A 36 18.30 -4.37 31.20
N SER A 37 17.26 -4.49 30.38
CA SER A 37 15.87 -4.56 30.86
C SER A 37 15.37 -6.00 30.75
N THR A 38 15.11 -6.60 31.90
CA THR A 38 14.64 -7.97 32.10
C THR A 38 13.12 -8.05 31.96
N TYR A 39 12.62 -8.67 30.88
CA TYR A 39 11.27 -9.23 30.85
C TYR A 39 11.37 -10.75 30.69
N LYS A 40 11.06 -11.49 31.77
CA LYS A 40 10.84 -12.94 31.74
C LYS A 40 9.35 -13.23 31.56
N PRO A 41 8.98 -14.25 30.77
CA PRO A 41 7.59 -14.68 30.61
C PRO A 41 7.18 -15.51 31.84
N VAL A 42 6.03 -15.18 32.44
CA VAL A 42 5.43 -15.96 33.53
C VAL A 42 4.56 -17.05 32.91
N MET A 43 5.04 -18.29 32.96
CA MET A 43 4.21 -19.50 32.90
C MET A 43 3.84 -19.88 34.33
N ASN A 44 2.57 -19.76 34.70
CA ASN A 44 2.04 -20.34 35.93
C ASN A 44 1.55 -21.76 35.63
N GLY A 45 2.40 -22.75 35.90
CA GLY A 45 2.02 -24.14 36.15
C GLY A 45 2.26 -24.45 37.61
N VAL A 46 1.22 -24.83 38.35
CA VAL A 46 1.35 -25.36 39.72
C VAL A 46 1.43 -26.88 39.62
N ALA A 47 2.59 -27.41 39.99
CA ALA A 47 2.82 -28.82 40.23
C ALA A 47 2.47 -29.16 41.68
N ILE A 48 1.66 -30.20 41.88
CA ILE A 48 1.56 -30.92 43.15
C ILE A 48 1.94 -32.37 42.87
N GLY A 49 3.01 -32.84 43.52
CA GLY A 49 3.42 -34.23 43.51
C GLY A 49 3.20 -34.87 44.88
N HIS A 50 2.69 -36.11 44.90
CA HIS A 50 3.44 -37.25 45.43
C HIS A 50 2.74 -38.61 45.20
N ASN A 51 3.56 -39.55 44.71
CA ASN A 51 3.65 -41.01 44.96
C ASN A 51 2.47 -41.98 44.76
N GLY A 52 2.70 -42.94 43.85
CA GLY A 52 2.06 -44.27 43.82
C GLY A 52 2.49 -45.06 42.58
N ARG A 53 3.07 -46.25 42.77
CA ARG A 53 3.80 -47.08 41.78
C ARG A 53 2.93 -47.85 40.77
N ASP A 54 3.58 -48.15 39.64
CA ASP A 54 3.51 -49.32 38.73
C ASP A 54 2.21 -49.67 37.96
N HIS A 55 2.22 -49.47 36.62
CA HIS A 55 2.33 -50.54 35.60
C HIS A 55 1.82 -50.12 34.19
N THR A 56 2.71 -50.27 33.19
CA THR A 56 2.51 -50.64 31.77
C THR A 56 1.36 -50.04 30.92
N SER A 57 1.73 -49.38 29.81
CA SER A 57 1.32 -49.69 28.41
C SER A 57 0.97 -48.46 27.55
N SER A 58 1.81 -48.21 26.54
CA SER A 58 1.50 -47.68 25.19
C SER A 58 0.40 -46.60 25.02
N GLY A 59 0.80 -45.33 24.93
CA GLY A 59 -0.07 -44.22 24.53
C GLY A 59 0.05 -43.86 23.04
N VAL A 60 -1.02 -44.12 22.28
CA VAL A 60 -1.25 -43.60 20.91
C VAL A 60 -1.99 -42.26 21.00
N PRO A 61 -1.74 -41.25 20.13
CA PRO A 61 -2.34 -39.92 20.27
C PRO A 61 -3.81 -39.91 19.88
N LEU A 62 -4.67 -39.37 20.76
CA LEU A 62 -6.10 -39.17 20.54
C LEU A 62 -6.33 -38.13 19.42
N ARG A 63 -6.89 -38.59 18.29
CA ARG A 63 -7.49 -37.73 17.27
C ARG A 63 -8.87 -37.27 17.75
N SER A 64 -9.13 -35.96 17.62
CA SER A 64 -10.43 -35.34 17.84
C SER A 64 -11.50 -35.91 16.90
N LEU A 65 -12.58 -36.45 17.47
CA LEU A 65 -13.76 -36.90 16.72
C LEU A 65 -14.75 -35.72 16.52
N PRO A 66 -15.42 -35.61 15.36
CA PRO A 66 -16.44 -34.60 15.11
C PRO A 66 -17.67 -34.77 16.01
N ILE A 67 -18.29 -33.65 16.40
CA ILE A 67 -19.46 -33.57 17.30
C ILE A 67 -20.66 -34.41 16.80
N SER A 68 -20.72 -34.73 15.51
CA SER A 68 -21.77 -35.58 14.93
C SER A 68 -21.76 -37.02 15.47
N THR A 69 -20.65 -37.53 16.01
CA THR A 69 -20.56 -38.91 16.54
C THR A 69 -21.10 -39.02 17.98
N LEU A 70 -21.26 -37.90 18.71
CA LEU A 70 -21.80 -37.89 20.08
C LEU A 70 -23.33 -37.98 20.14
N LYS A 71 -24.03 -37.76 19.01
CA LYS A 71 -25.50 -37.81 18.96
C LYS A 71 -26.06 -39.24 18.89
N GLN A 72 -25.24 -40.23 18.52
CA GLN A 72 -25.70 -41.61 18.31
C GLN A 72 -25.57 -42.53 19.54
N ASN A 73 -24.82 -42.14 20.57
CA ASN A 73 -24.51 -43.03 21.70
C ASN A 73 -25.29 -42.76 22.99
N GLY A 74 -26.38 -41.97 22.96
CA GLY A 74 -27.22 -41.75 24.14
C GLY A 74 -26.54 -41.08 25.35
N LEU A 75 -25.25 -40.73 25.25
CA LEU A 75 -24.42 -40.23 26.35
C LEU A 75 -24.87 -38.85 26.87
N LEU A 76 -25.62 -38.09 26.06
CA LEU A 76 -26.21 -36.81 26.45
C LEU A 76 -27.45 -36.95 27.36
N GLN A 77 -28.11 -38.11 27.37
CA GLN A 77 -29.26 -38.34 28.27
C GLN A 77 -28.84 -38.84 29.65
N THR A 78 -27.65 -39.43 29.78
CA THR A 78 -27.09 -39.84 31.07
C THR A 78 -26.51 -38.66 31.86
N LEU A 79 -26.08 -37.59 31.18
CA LEU A 79 -25.65 -36.34 31.84
C LEU A 79 -26.81 -35.43 32.27
N ALA A 80 -28.02 -35.69 31.78
CA ALA A 80 -29.22 -34.89 32.09
C ALA A 80 -30.08 -35.48 33.23
N ALA A 81 -29.72 -36.63 33.79
CA ALA A 81 -30.53 -37.33 34.79
C ALA A 81 -29.70 -37.82 35.99
N GLY A 82 -29.60 -36.96 37.02
CA GLY A 82 -29.13 -37.32 38.37
C GLY A 82 -28.30 -36.19 38.99
N GLY A 83 -28.63 -35.57 40.11
CA GLY A 83 -29.72 -35.80 41.06
C GLY A 83 -29.90 -34.60 42.01
N ASN A 84 -31.01 -34.62 42.74
CA ASN A 84 -31.44 -33.58 43.69
C ASN A 84 -30.55 -33.54 44.96
N HIS A 85 -29.97 -32.37 45.27
CA HIS A 85 -29.89 -31.77 46.61
C HIS A 85 -29.47 -30.28 46.50
N PRO A 86 -29.88 -29.39 47.44
CA PRO A 86 -29.92 -27.94 47.23
C PRO A 86 -28.64 -27.18 47.64
N GLU A 87 -28.33 -26.13 46.86
CA GLU A 87 -27.41 -24.97 47.07
C GLU A 87 -25.86 -25.17 47.04
N PRO A 88 -25.03 -24.15 46.67
CA PRO A 88 -25.28 -22.80 46.13
C PRO A 88 -24.42 -22.53 44.85
N ALA A 89 -24.45 -23.41 43.85
CA ALA A 89 -23.64 -23.23 42.63
C ALA A 89 -24.31 -22.31 41.60
N GLU A 90 -25.64 -22.28 41.57
CA GLU A 90 -26.41 -21.53 40.57
C GLU A 90 -26.37 -20.00 40.80
N GLU A 91 -26.23 -19.54 42.05
CA GLU A 91 -26.09 -18.11 42.35
C GLU A 91 -24.74 -17.54 41.90
N LYS A 92 -23.69 -18.36 41.91
CA LYS A 92 -22.33 -17.91 41.55
C LYS A 92 -22.17 -17.79 40.04
N ASP A 93 -22.70 -18.75 39.29
CA ASP A 93 -22.74 -18.69 37.82
C ASP A 93 -23.65 -17.55 37.32
N ASN A 94 -24.76 -17.29 38.01
CA ASN A 94 -25.64 -16.16 37.69
C ASN A 94 -25.00 -14.81 38.05
N ALA A 95 -24.26 -14.72 39.15
CA ALA A 95 -23.52 -13.51 39.53
C ALA A 95 -22.35 -13.21 38.58
N GLU A 96 -21.63 -14.23 38.11
CA GLU A 96 -20.56 -14.07 37.12
C GLU A 96 -21.12 -13.70 35.74
N LEU A 97 -22.25 -14.29 35.33
CA LEU A 97 -22.94 -13.94 34.09
C LEU A 97 -23.43 -12.49 34.11
N GLU A 98 -24.02 -12.05 35.23
CA GLU A 98 -24.57 -10.70 35.33
C GLU A 98 -23.48 -9.65 35.53
N LYS A 99 -22.35 -10.02 36.14
CA LYS A 99 -21.15 -9.19 36.14
C LYS A 99 -20.55 -9.06 34.74
N ALA A 100 -20.46 -10.15 33.97
CA ALA A 100 -19.97 -10.11 32.60
C ALA A 100 -20.90 -9.28 31.70
N LYS A 101 -22.21 -9.34 31.92
CA LYS A 101 -23.21 -8.51 31.22
C LYS A 101 -23.11 -7.04 31.59
N GLN A 102 -22.90 -6.72 32.86
CA GLN A 102 -22.65 -5.35 33.33
C GLN A 102 -21.32 -4.79 32.80
N GLU A 103 -20.26 -5.61 32.73
CA GLU A 103 -18.98 -5.25 32.10
C GLU A 103 -19.16 -5.01 30.59
N TRP A 104 -20.02 -5.78 29.91
CA TRP A 104 -20.34 -5.60 28.50
C TRP A 104 -21.17 -4.33 28.23
N GLU A 105 -22.19 -4.07 29.07
CA GLU A 105 -23.00 -2.84 29.02
C GLU A 105 -22.19 -1.58 29.39
N ALA A 106 -21.23 -1.71 30.31
CA ALA A 106 -20.31 -0.63 30.66
C ALA A 106 -19.37 -0.27 29.50
N LEU A 107 -18.94 -1.26 28.70
CA LEU A 107 -18.15 -1.06 27.48
C LEU A 107 -18.97 -0.44 26.34
N GLU A 108 -20.27 -0.75 26.23
CA GLU A 108 -21.18 -0.06 25.31
C GLU A 108 -21.37 1.43 25.69
N ASN A 109 -21.40 1.74 26.99
CA ASN A 109 -21.43 3.10 27.51
C ASN A 109 -20.08 3.83 27.50
N THR A 110 -18.97 3.13 27.21
CA THR A 110 -17.66 3.75 26.96
C THR A 110 -17.38 3.96 25.46
N GLN A 111 -18.42 4.04 24.63
CA GLN A 111 -18.27 4.75 23.36
C GLN A 111 -17.67 6.13 23.66
N PRO A 112 -16.57 6.52 23.00
CA PRO A 112 -16.09 7.88 23.13
C PRO A 112 -17.27 8.79 22.81
N VAL A 113 -17.55 9.75 23.68
CA VAL A 113 -18.59 10.76 23.50
C VAL A 113 -18.45 11.33 22.09
N VAL A 114 -19.22 10.78 21.16
CA VAL A 114 -19.42 11.37 19.85
C VAL A 114 -20.37 12.51 20.15
N THR A 115 -19.83 13.71 20.25
CA THR A 115 -20.65 14.92 20.18
C THR A 115 -21.53 14.81 18.94
N GLU A 116 -22.82 14.55 19.14
CA GLU A 116 -23.83 14.37 18.09
C GLU A 116 -24.05 15.64 17.23
N ASP A 117 -23.38 16.75 17.57
CA ASP A 117 -23.50 18.04 16.87
C ASP A 117 -22.55 18.22 15.67
N SER A 118 -21.73 17.23 15.33
CA SER A 118 -20.81 17.34 14.18
C SER A 118 -21.45 16.78 12.91
N ASN A 119 -22.10 17.65 12.13
CA ASN A 119 -22.50 17.31 10.75
C ASN A 119 -21.26 16.78 10.00
N PRO A 120 -21.30 15.55 9.43
CA PRO A 120 -20.14 14.97 8.79
C PRO A 120 -19.63 15.87 7.65
N THR A 121 -18.33 16.11 7.63
CA THR A 121 -17.71 16.96 6.60
C THR A 121 -18.04 16.40 5.21
N PRO A 122 -18.55 17.25 4.28
CA PRO A 122 -18.93 16.79 2.94
C PRO A 122 -17.70 16.29 2.18
N LEU A 123 -17.90 15.21 1.41
CA LEU A 123 -16.86 14.64 0.55
C LEU A 123 -16.37 15.71 -0.44
N ILE A 124 -15.07 15.70 -0.72
CA ILE A 124 -14.47 16.55 -1.75
C ILE A 124 -14.39 15.80 -3.08
N SER A 125 -14.74 16.46 -4.18
CA SER A 125 -14.55 15.88 -5.51
C SER A 125 -13.10 16.02 -5.97
N PHE A 126 -12.66 15.18 -6.93
CA PHE A 126 -11.34 15.34 -7.54
C PHE A 126 -11.16 16.73 -8.17
N ASN A 127 -12.18 17.23 -8.87
CA ASN A 127 -12.11 18.54 -9.56
C ASN A 127 -12.03 19.70 -8.56
N GLU A 128 -12.74 19.62 -7.44
CA GLU A 128 -12.66 20.62 -6.37
C GLU A 128 -11.25 20.65 -5.74
N ALA A 129 -10.66 19.48 -5.47
CA ALA A 129 -9.29 19.40 -4.97
C ALA A 129 -8.27 19.87 -6.03
N LEU A 130 -8.47 19.58 -7.32
CA LEU A 130 -7.61 20.04 -8.40
C LEU A 130 -7.70 21.57 -8.56
N GLN A 131 -8.90 22.14 -8.46
CA GLN A 131 -9.13 23.58 -8.55
C GLN A 131 -8.39 24.34 -7.45
N TYR A 132 -8.31 23.78 -6.24
CA TYR A 132 -7.47 24.34 -5.17
C TYR A 132 -6.01 24.48 -5.62
N PHE A 133 -5.40 23.44 -6.19
CA PHE A 133 -4.02 23.52 -6.68
C PHE A 133 -3.85 24.41 -7.91
N GLN A 134 -4.87 24.54 -8.75
CA GLN A 134 -4.85 25.45 -9.90
C GLN A 134 -4.93 26.93 -9.50
N THR A 135 -5.44 27.24 -8.31
CA THR A 135 -5.66 28.61 -7.84
C THR A 135 -4.72 29.03 -6.71
N THR A 136 -4.00 28.07 -6.12
CA THR A 136 -2.99 28.31 -5.10
C THR A 136 -1.68 28.75 -5.74
N ASP A 137 -0.96 29.67 -5.10
CA ASP A 137 0.40 30.01 -5.52
C ASP A 137 1.36 28.84 -5.20
N LEU A 138 1.80 28.14 -6.24
CA LEU A 138 2.75 27.04 -6.16
C LEU A 138 4.15 27.45 -6.66
N GLY A 139 4.44 28.76 -6.75
CA GLY A 139 5.66 29.29 -7.36
C GLY A 139 6.95 28.71 -6.79
N ASP A 140 7.01 28.48 -5.47
CA ASP A 140 8.19 27.87 -4.84
C ASP A 140 8.35 26.38 -5.15
N LEU A 141 7.24 25.64 -5.32
CA LEU A 141 7.29 24.25 -5.73
C LEU A 141 7.69 24.13 -7.20
N LEU A 142 7.15 25.00 -8.06
CA LEU A 142 7.46 25.05 -9.49
C LEU A 142 8.95 25.31 -9.79
N LYS A 143 9.68 26.00 -8.92
CA LYS A 143 11.13 26.21 -9.10
C LYS A 143 11.94 24.92 -8.98
N ASN A 144 11.43 23.95 -8.23
CA ASN A 144 12.16 22.76 -7.83
C ASN A 144 11.75 21.50 -8.63
N ILE A 145 10.80 21.61 -9.55
CA ILE A 145 10.33 20.45 -10.32
C ILE A 145 11.38 19.95 -11.31
N GLN A 146 11.39 18.63 -11.49
CA GLN A 146 12.13 17.95 -12.55
C GLN A 146 11.12 17.19 -13.43
N PRO A 147 10.53 17.87 -14.43
CA PRO A 147 9.40 17.33 -15.17
C PRO A 147 9.81 16.40 -16.31
N THR A 148 11.09 16.43 -16.72
CA THR A 148 11.65 15.54 -17.74
C THR A 148 13.03 15.03 -17.32
N ILE A 149 13.47 13.93 -17.92
CA ILE A 149 14.84 13.42 -17.74
C ILE A 149 15.78 14.16 -18.69
N HIS A 150 16.82 14.79 -18.12
CA HIS A 150 17.92 15.33 -18.92
C HIS A 150 18.75 14.19 -19.53
N ARG A 151 18.94 14.23 -20.85
CA ARG A 151 19.69 13.22 -21.60
C ARG A 151 20.87 13.88 -22.30
N THR A 152 22.05 13.26 -22.22
CA THR A 152 23.30 13.75 -22.81
C THR A 152 23.91 12.73 -23.78
N GLY A 153 24.81 13.18 -24.66
CA GLY A 153 25.56 12.32 -25.57
C GLY A 153 24.70 11.46 -26.50
N LEU A 154 25.08 10.20 -26.68
CA LEU A 154 24.38 9.24 -27.56
C LEU A 154 22.93 9.01 -27.13
N ALA A 155 22.62 9.05 -25.83
CA ALA A 155 21.25 8.90 -25.33
C ALA A 155 20.34 10.05 -25.76
N ALA A 156 20.88 11.26 -25.92
CA ALA A 156 20.12 12.39 -26.47
C ALA A 156 19.79 12.18 -27.96
N ILE A 157 20.75 11.65 -28.73
CA ILE A 157 20.58 11.36 -30.16
C ILE A 157 19.57 10.23 -30.37
N THR A 158 19.68 9.13 -29.63
CA THR A 158 18.74 8.00 -29.73
C THR A 158 17.34 8.42 -29.33
N HIS A 159 17.19 9.23 -28.28
CA HIS A 159 15.89 9.78 -27.89
C HIS A 159 15.31 10.74 -28.94
N PHE A 160 16.15 11.55 -29.59
CA PHE A 160 15.69 12.43 -30.66
C PHE A 160 15.14 11.66 -31.87
N LEU A 161 15.79 10.56 -32.25
CA LEU A 161 15.42 9.77 -33.43
C LEU A 161 14.31 8.73 -33.17
N PHE A 162 14.30 8.11 -31.99
CA PHE A 162 13.45 6.96 -31.66
C PHE A 162 12.65 7.14 -30.36
N GLY A 163 12.80 8.26 -29.68
CA GLY A 163 12.07 8.56 -28.45
C GLY A 163 10.60 8.94 -28.71
N PRO A 164 9.80 9.01 -27.63
CA PRO A 164 8.44 9.52 -27.72
C PRO A 164 8.38 10.96 -28.25
N PRO A 165 7.26 11.37 -28.87
CA PRO A 165 7.10 12.76 -29.28
C PRO A 165 7.15 13.69 -28.06
N ARG A 166 7.62 14.91 -28.26
CA ARG A 166 7.57 15.94 -27.21
C ARG A 166 6.13 16.31 -26.88
N LEU A 167 5.91 16.66 -25.62
CA LEU A 167 4.64 17.21 -25.18
C LEU A 167 4.39 18.57 -25.86
N HIS A 168 3.16 18.84 -26.28
CA HIS A 168 2.80 20.14 -26.85
C HIS A 168 2.93 21.27 -25.82
N LYS A 169 3.16 22.50 -26.29
CA LYS A 169 3.45 23.66 -25.44
C LYS A 169 2.28 24.01 -24.52
N GLU A 170 1.06 23.90 -25.04
CA GLU A 170 -0.19 24.15 -24.32
C GLU A 170 -0.44 23.19 -23.15
N LEU A 171 0.29 22.06 -23.09
CA LEU A 171 0.17 21.05 -22.04
C LEU A 171 1.28 21.15 -20.97
N LEU A 172 2.25 22.05 -21.15
CA LEU A 172 3.40 22.15 -20.23
C LEU A 172 2.97 22.65 -18.84
N GLU A 173 2.07 23.62 -18.77
CA GLU A 173 1.56 24.14 -17.49
C GLU A 173 0.84 23.05 -16.69
N GLU A 174 0.03 22.25 -17.35
CA GLU A 174 -0.69 21.14 -16.72
C GLU A 174 0.27 20.03 -16.25
N ARG A 175 1.32 19.73 -17.02
CA ARG A 175 2.40 18.82 -16.60
C ARG A 175 3.14 19.38 -15.38
N ASP A 176 3.49 20.65 -15.40
CA ASP A 176 4.29 21.26 -14.34
C ASP A 176 3.48 21.38 -13.04
N LEU A 177 2.16 21.62 -13.15
CA LEU A 177 1.22 21.52 -12.04
C LEU A 177 1.23 20.12 -11.41
N VAL A 178 1.19 19.05 -12.21
CA VAL A 178 1.29 17.67 -11.68
C VAL A 178 2.56 17.47 -10.85
N PHE A 179 3.70 17.91 -11.36
CA PHE A 179 4.97 17.78 -10.63
C PHE A 179 5.04 18.69 -9.40
N ALA A 180 4.42 19.88 -9.43
CA ALA A 180 4.32 20.76 -8.27
C ALA A 180 3.45 20.14 -7.17
N ILE A 181 2.29 19.57 -7.51
CA ILE A 181 1.43 18.83 -6.57
C ILE A 181 2.21 17.63 -5.98
N ALA A 182 3.07 16.99 -6.78
CA ALA A 182 3.93 15.90 -6.30
C ALA A 182 5.05 16.36 -5.34
N GLN A 183 5.36 17.65 -5.25
CA GLN A 183 6.25 18.22 -4.24
C GLN A 183 5.52 18.82 -3.05
N CYS A 184 4.20 19.00 -3.15
CA CYS A 184 3.40 19.54 -2.07
C CYS A 184 3.30 18.52 -0.91
N HIS A 185 3.58 18.97 0.31
CA HIS A 185 3.39 18.18 1.51
C HIS A 185 1.97 18.35 2.06
N VAL A 186 1.51 17.42 2.90
CA VAL A 186 0.24 17.59 3.60
C VAL A 186 0.38 18.72 4.61
N ASP A 187 -0.29 19.84 4.35
CA ASP A 187 -0.42 20.97 5.27
C ASP A 187 -1.73 20.90 6.06
N ASN A 188 -1.63 20.88 7.40
CA ASN A 188 -2.76 20.80 8.32
C ASN A 188 -3.58 22.10 8.40
N SER A 189 -3.02 23.25 8.01
CA SER A 189 -3.78 24.50 7.96
C SER A 189 -4.74 24.58 6.76
N GLN A 190 -4.58 23.69 5.76
CA GLN A 190 -5.42 23.64 4.57
C GLN A 190 -6.56 22.65 4.78
N THR A 191 -7.79 23.16 4.85
CA THR A 191 -8.99 22.33 5.03
C THR A 191 -9.21 21.36 3.87
N VAL A 192 -8.84 21.77 2.65
CA VAL A 192 -8.88 20.92 1.44
C VAL A 192 -8.03 19.67 1.64
N HIS A 193 -6.81 19.79 2.18
CA HIS A 193 -5.93 18.65 2.40
C HIS A 193 -6.55 17.61 3.32
N MET A 194 -7.21 18.07 4.39
CA MET A 194 -7.90 17.17 5.31
C MET A 194 -9.13 16.52 4.72
N ARG A 195 -9.92 17.27 3.97
CA ARG A 195 -11.09 16.73 3.29
C ARG A 195 -10.72 15.63 2.30
N VAL A 196 -9.59 15.76 1.61
CA VAL A 196 -9.08 14.72 0.71
C VAL A 196 -8.79 13.42 1.47
N LEU A 197 -8.01 13.48 2.55
CA LEU A 197 -7.69 12.32 3.39
C LEU A 197 -8.94 11.64 3.94
N GLN A 198 -9.83 12.42 4.56
CA GLN A 198 -11.09 11.91 5.12
C GLN A 198 -12.00 11.31 4.04
N THR A 199 -12.06 11.92 2.86
CA THR A 199 -12.85 11.38 1.73
C THR A 199 -12.31 10.03 1.30
N ILE A 200 -10.99 9.87 1.13
CA ILE A 200 -10.38 8.59 0.78
C ILE A 200 -10.75 7.51 1.80
N TYR A 201 -10.59 7.81 3.08
CA TYR A 201 -10.95 6.91 4.17
C TYR A 201 -12.43 6.49 4.12
N LYS A 202 -13.35 7.47 4.14
CA LYS A 202 -14.80 7.25 4.07
C LYS A 202 -15.20 6.38 2.88
N ARG A 203 -14.59 6.60 1.71
CA ARG A 203 -14.94 5.88 0.48
C ARG A 203 -14.47 4.42 0.47
N LEU A 204 -13.28 4.13 1.02
CA LEU A 204 -12.74 2.79 1.11
C LEU A 204 -13.45 1.95 2.17
N ILE A 205 -13.58 2.48 3.39
CA ILE A 205 -14.17 1.73 4.51
C ILE A 205 -15.70 1.88 4.61
N ARG A 206 -16.31 2.67 3.74
CA ARG A 206 -17.76 2.98 3.72
C ARG A 206 -18.26 3.62 5.02
N SER A 207 -17.40 4.37 5.71
CA SER A 207 -17.80 5.17 6.87
C SER A 207 -18.45 6.48 6.43
N ARG A 208 -19.40 6.96 7.24
CA ARG A 208 -19.96 8.32 7.13
C ARG A 208 -19.29 9.29 8.10
N LEU A 209 -18.61 8.78 9.12
CA LEU A 209 -17.98 9.56 10.18
C LEU A 209 -16.66 10.16 9.71
N ASP A 210 -16.37 11.35 10.21
CA ASP A 210 -15.04 11.95 10.09
C ASP A 210 -14.04 11.16 10.94
N CYS A 211 -12.80 11.13 10.48
CA CYS A 211 -11.67 10.61 11.25
C CYS A 211 -10.69 11.74 11.56
N PRO A 212 -9.99 11.68 12.73
CA PRO A 212 -9.00 12.67 13.09
C PRO A 212 -7.80 12.65 12.13
N ARG A 213 -7.04 13.76 12.07
CA ARG A 213 -5.81 13.86 11.26
C ARG A 213 -4.82 12.72 11.54
N TYR A 214 -4.69 12.32 12.79
CA TYR A 214 -3.72 11.35 13.28
C TYR A 214 -4.44 10.19 13.97
N GLY A 215 -3.90 8.97 13.86
CA GLY A 215 -4.35 7.80 14.61
C GLY A 215 -4.21 6.49 13.84
N ALA A 216 -4.31 5.37 14.57
CA ALA A 216 -4.12 4.02 14.02
C ALA A 216 -5.13 3.63 12.92
N HIS A 217 -6.24 4.36 12.80
CA HIS A 217 -7.24 4.11 11.76
C HIS A 217 -6.67 4.25 10.33
N TRP A 218 -5.57 4.99 10.13
CA TRP A 218 -4.89 5.09 8.84
C TRP A 218 -4.26 3.76 8.40
N GLU A 219 -3.84 2.92 9.34
CA GLU A 219 -3.29 1.59 9.06
C GLU A 219 -4.37 0.67 8.46
N ASN A 220 -5.65 0.88 8.81
CA ASN A 220 -6.77 0.11 8.25
C ASN A 220 -6.84 0.23 6.71
N ILE A 221 -6.48 1.39 6.16
CA ILE A 221 -6.42 1.60 4.70
C ILE A 221 -5.01 1.42 4.13
N GLY A 222 -4.05 0.97 4.94
CA GLY A 222 -2.72 0.55 4.51
C GLY A 222 -1.68 1.66 4.42
N PHE A 223 -1.78 2.70 5.25
CA PHE A 223 -0.62 3.56 5.59
C PHE A 223 0.29 2.86 6.62
N GLN A 224 1.56 3.24 6.72
CA GLN A 224 2.55 2.54 7.57
C GLN A 224 2.51 2.96 9.05
N GLY A 225 1.65 3.90 9.43
CA GLY A 225 1.49 4.34 10.80
C GLY A 225 0.35 5.34 10.97
N THR A 226 0.39 6.09 12.08
CA THR A 226 -0.70 6.99 12.48
C THR A 226 -0.75 8.31 11.71
N ASP A 227 0.21 8.57 10.81
CA ASP A 227 0.30 9.78 10.01
C ASP A 227 0.53 9.46 8.51
N PRO A 228 -0.50 9.59 7.65
CA PRO A 228 -0.37 9.43 6.21
C PRO A 228 0.73 10.29 5.55
N ALA A 229 1.08 11.45 6.11
CA ALA A 229 2.07 12.34 5.51
C ALA A 229 3.47 11.71 5.47
N THR A 230 3.79 10.79 6.37
CA THR A 230 5.11 10.15 6.41
C THR A 230 5.35 9.22 5.21
N ASP A 231 4.28 8.68 4.62
CA ASP A 231 4.37 7.76 3.49
C ASP A 231 4.46 8.48 2.14
N LEU A 232 4.14 9.78 2.09
CA LEU A 232 4.00 10.55 0.85
C LEU A 232 5.30 11.19 0.35
N ARG A 233 6.45 10.94 0.99
CA ARG A 233 7.74 11.61 0.66
C ARG A 233 8.13 11.56 -0.82
N GLY A 234 7.84 10.46 -1.51
CA GLY A 234 8.24 10.27 -2.91
C GLY A 234 7.22 10.76 -3.95
N THR A 235 6.00 11.08 -3.54
CA THR A 235 4.90 11.46 -4.46
C THR A 235 4.15 12.72 -4.05
N GLY A 236 4.46 13.26 -2.87
CA GLY A 236 3.76 14.38 -2.25
C GLY A 236 2.24 14.18 -2.24
N PHE A 237 1.53 15.30 -2.35
CA PHE A 237 0.08 15.35 -2.34
C PHE A 237 -0.55 14.67 -3.57
N LEU A 238 0.21 14.47 -4.65
CA LEU A 238 -0.29 13.77 -5.85
C LEU A 238 -0.70 12.33 -5.53
N GLY A 239 -0.03 11.67 -4.58
CA GLY A 239 -0.42 10.33 -4.12
C GLY A 239 -1.86 10.29 -3.57
N LEU A 240 -2.25 11.34 -2.85
CA LEU A 240 -3.61 11.51 -2.36
C LEU A 240 -4.59 11.92 -3.46
N MET A 241 -4.16 12.77 -4.40
CA MET A 241 -5.00 13.15 -5.55
C MET A 241 -5.38 11.95 -6.42
N HIS A 242 -4.43 11.05 -6.72
CA HIS A 242 -4.71 9.82 -7.44
C HIS A 242 -5.62 8.88 -6.64
N ALA A 243 -5.39 8.72 -5.33
CA ALA A 243 -6.26 7.92 -4.47
C ALA A 243 -7.69 8.49 -4.44
N LEU A 244 -7.83 9.81 -4.37
CA LEU A 244 -9.13 10.51 -4.42
C LEU A 244 -9.83 10.27 -5.75
N TYR A 245 -9.13 10.46 -6.89
CA TYR A 245 -9.67 10.15 -8.22
C TYR A 245 -10.20 8.71 -8.27
N PHE A 246 -9.42 7.76 -7.72
CA PHE A 246 -9.74 6.34 -7.77
C PHE A 246 -11.03 5.96 -7.04
N VAL A 247 -11.35 6.65 -5.95
CA VAL A 247 -12.47 6.32 -5.08
C VAL A 247 -13.69 7.22 -5.29
N MET A 248 -13.56 8.30 -6.06
CA MET A 248 -14.66 9.23 -6.30
C MET A 248 -15.43 8.93 -7.58
N ASP A 249 -14.78 8.41 -8.62
CA ASP A 249 -15.44 8.05 -9.87
C ASP A 249 -16.35 6.81 -9.69
N PRO A 250 -17.67 6.88 -9.98
CA PRO A 250 -18.59 5.76 -9.83
C PRO A 250 -18.26 4.53 -10.69
N GLU A 251 -17.64 4.72 -11.86
CA GLU A 251 -17.27 3.64 -12.77
C GLU A 251 -16.00 2.92 -12.30
N ILE A 252 -15.10 3.66 -11.66
CA ILE A 252 -13.80 3.14 -11.20
C ILE A 252 -13.86 2.62 -9.75
N LEU A 253 -14.70 3.21 -8.90
CA LEU A 253 -14.86 2.84 -7.49
C LEU A 253 -15.04 1.32 -7.24
N PRO A 254 -15.80 0.55 -8.06
CA PRO A 254 -15.88 -0.90 -7.89
C PRO A 254 -14.52 -1.60 -7.98
N LEU A 255 -13.64 -1.15 -8.89
CA LEU A 255 -12.27 -1.67 -9.00
C LEU A 255 -11.45 -1.32 -7.75
N ALA A 256 -11.51 -0.07 -7.29
CA ALA A 256 -10.83 0.33 -6.06
C ALA A 256 -11.24 -0.52 -4.85
N ARG A 257 -12.54 -0.84 -4.74
CA ARG A 257 -13.09 -1.70 -3.69
C ARG A 257 -12.68 -3.16 -3.83
N ASP A 258 -12.61 -3.68 -5.05
CA ASP A 258 -12.13 -5.06 -5.29
C ASP A 258 -10.66 -5.20 -4.90
N ILE A 259 -9.85 -4.19 -5.21
CA ILE A 259 -8.43 -4.14 -4.85
C ILE A 259 -8.26 -3.99 -3.34
N TYR A 260 -9.01 -3.09 -2.70
CA TYR A 260 -9.02 -2.95 -1.25
C TYR A 260 -9.46 -4.25 -0.56
N LYS A 261 -10.47 -4.94 -1.08
CA LYS A 261 -10.87 -6.25 -0.56
C LYS A 261 -9.75 -7.28 -0.66
N LEU A 262 -9.02 -7.32 -1.78
CA LEU A 262 -7.85 -8.21 -1.93
C LEU A 262 -6.72 -7.82 -0.98
N SER A 263 -6.50 -6.52 -0.76
CA SER A 263 -5.46 -6.02 0.14
C SER A 263 -5.67 -6.45 1.59
N GLN A 264 -6.89 -6.85 1.96
CA GLN A 264 -7.26 -7.40 3.27
C GLN A 264 -7.35 -8.94 3.28
N HIS A 265 -6.99 -9.62 2.19
CA HIS A 265 -7.09 -11.07 2.07
C HIS A 265 -6.11 -11.77 3.03
N PRO A 266 -6.51 -12.84 3.76
CA PRO A 266 -5.67 -13.45 4.79
C PRO A 266 -4.27 -13.90 4.36
N THR A 267 -4.08 -14.22 3.09
CA THR A 267 -2.79 -14.67 2.53
C THR A 267 -2.21 -13.75 1.46
N GLN A 268 -3.04 -12.92 0.83
CA GLN A 268 -2.64 -12.07 -0.30
C GLN A 268 -2.68 -10.59 0.09
N ASN A 269 -2.72 -10.29 1.40
CA ASN A 269 -2.82 -8.93 1.89
C ASN A 269 -1.61 -8.10 1.45
N PHE A 270 -1.86 -6.80 1.33
CA PHE A 270 -0.84 -5.79 1.12
C PHE A 270 -1.36 -4.44 1.62
N PRO A 271 -0.49 -3.50 1.98
CA PRO A 271 -0.91 -2.16 2.40
C PRO A 271 -1.46 -1.38 1.19
N PHE A 272 -2.78 -1.19 1.11
CA PHE A 272 -3.45 -0.56 -0.04
C PHE A 272 -2.91 0.84 -0.35
N SER A 273 -2.84 1.74 0.65
CA SER A 273 -2.36 3.11 0.44
C SER A 273 -0.88 3.15 0.04
N VAL A 274 -0.01 2.37 0.67
CA VAL A 274 1.40 2.27 0.25
C VAL A 274 1.49 1.78 -1.19
N MET A 275 0.71 0.76 -1.57
CA MET A 275 0.70 0.25 -2.94
C MET A 275 0.20 1.29 -3.95
N SER A 276 -0.85 2.06 -3.59
CA SER A 276 -1.34 3.21 -4.35
C SER A 276 -0.26 4.28 -4.58
N ILE A 277 0.50 4.61 -3.53
CA ILE A 277 1.64 5.55 -3.61
C ILE A 277 2.71 5.03 -4.58
N ASN A 278 2.99 3.72 -4.57
CA ASN A 278 3.90 3.12 -5.54
C ASN A 278 3.37 3.26 -6.98
N MET A 279 2.06 3.07 -7.23
CA MET A 279 1.48 3.27 -8.57
C MET A 279 1.60 4.73 -9.01
N THR A 280 1.42 5.68 -8.09
CA THR A 280 1.63 7.11 -8.37
C THR A 280 3.08 7.40 -8.76
N ARG A 281 4.05 6.80 -8.05
CA ARG A 281 5.47 6.96 -8.38
C ARG A 281 5.79 6.43 -9.78
N ILE A 282 5.25 5.26 -10.15
CA ILE A 282 5.39 4.70 -11.50
C ILE A 282 4.79 5.67 -12.53
N ALA A 283 3.58 6.19 -12.29
CA ALA A 283 2.92 7.13 -13.19
C ALA A 283 3.74 8.42 -13.40
N LEU A 284 4.28 9.01 -12.31
CA LEU A 284 5.18 10.17 -12.38
C LEU A 284 6.43 9.88 -13.20
N GLN A 285 7.02 8.69 -13.03
CA GLN A 285 8.21 8.32 -13.77
C GLN A 285 7.94 8.13 -15.26
N VAL A 286 6.84 7.48 -15.63
CA VAL A 286 6.44 7.31 -17.04
C VAL A 286 6.14 8.67 -17.69
N LEU A 287 5.53 9.61 -16.96
CA LEU A 287 5.35 10.99 -17.44
C LEU A 287 6.70 11.71 -17.61
N ARG A 288 7.60 11.59 -16.64
CA ARG A 288 8.95 12.20 -16.67
C ARG A 288 9.82 11.66 -17.81
N GLU A 289 9.65 10.38 -18.14
CA GLU A 289 10.29 9.72 -19.28
C GLU A 289 9.63 10.07 -20.62
N GLU A 290 8.60 10.93 -20.62
CA GLU A 290 7.84 11.39 -21.79
C GLU A 290 7.05 10.28 -22.50
N ALA A 291 6.92 9.10 -21.89
CA ALA A 291 6.28 7.94 -22.50
C ALA A 291 4.76 8.09 -22.66
N LEU A 292 4.14 9.03 -21.92
CA LEU A 292 2.73 9.40 -22.07
C LEU A 292 2.48 10.55 -23.06
N SER A 293 3.52 11.27 -23.51
CA SER A 293 3.37 12.51 -24.29
C SER A 293 2.50 12.34 -25.54
N LYS A 294 2.64 11.21 -26.25
CA LYS A 294 1.81 10.92 -27.43
C LYS A 294 0.32 10.88 -27.11
N GLU A 295 -0.03 10.27 -25.98
CA GLU A 295 -1.41 10.14 -25.55
C GLU A 295 -1.95 11.46 -24.97
N CYS A 296 -1.14 12.18 -24.20
CA CYS A 296 -1.48 13.52 -23.72
C CYS A 296 -1.76 14.47 -24.90
N ASN A 297 -0.88 14.51 -25.91
CA ASN A 297 -1.08 15.31 -27.12
C ASN A 297 -2.35 14.88 -27.87
N ARG A 298 -2.64 13.58 -27.96
CA ARG A 298 -3.85 13.08 -28.62
C ARG A 298 -5.13 13.53 -27.90
N ARG A 299 -5.13 13.53 -26.57
CA ARG A 299 -6.31 13.87 -25.74
C ARG A 299 -6.37 15.33 -25.29
N GLN A 300 -5.34 16.11 -25.59
CA GLN A 300 -5.19 17.52 -25.20
C GLN A 300 -5.35 17.72 -23.68
N GLN A 301 -4.79 16.81 -22.89
CA GLN A 301 -4.79 16.89 -21.43
C GLN A 301 -3.71 15.98 -20.82
N VAL A 302 -3.14 16.38 -19.70
CA VAL A 302 -2.11 15.64 -18.94
C VAL A 302 -2.71 14.98 -17.70
N VAL A 303 -3.46 15.72 -16.88
CA VAL A 303 -4.00 15.24 -15.61
C VAL A 303 -4.94 14.06 -15.83
N GLY A 304 -5.87 14.16 -16.79
CA GLY A 304 -6.79 13.07 -17.08
C GLY A 304 -6.08 11.81 -17.59
N VAL A 305 -5.09 11.96 -18.47
CA VAL A 305 -4.29 10.82 -18.98
C VAL A 305 -3.49 10.18 -17.85
N LEU A 306 -2.88 10.99 -16.97
CA LEU A 306 -2.09 10.49 -15.85
C LEU A 306 -2.95 9.76 -14.81
N ASN A 307 -4.11 10.32 -14.48
CA ASN A 307 -5.08 9.70 -13.57
C ASN A 307 -5.55 8.33 -14.08
N GLU A 308 -5.95 8.24 -15.35
CA GLU A 308 -6.32 6.97 -15.98
C GLU A 308 -5.14 6.00 -16.02
N PHE A 309 -3.93 6.50 -16.28
CA PHE A 309 -2.73 5.68 -16.30
C PHE A 309 -2.39 5.11 -14.93
N TYR A 310 -2.55 5.89 -13.87
CA TYR A 310 -2.44 5.42 -12.49
C TYR A 310 -3.44 4.28 -12.21
N VAL A 311 -4.71 4.44 -12.61
CA VAL A 311 -5.74 3.39 -12.45
C VAL A 311 -5.39 2.15 -13.26
N ALA A 312 -4.91 2.32 -14.49
CA ALA A 312 -4.50 1.23 -15.35
C ALA A 312 -3.30 0.44 -14.78
N THR A 313 -2.37 1.15 -14.15
CA THR A 313 -1.22 0.55 -13.46
C THR A 313 -1.69 -0.26 -12.25
N PHE A 314 -2.64 0.27 -11.47
CA PHE A 314 -3.20 -0.44 -10.32
C PHE A 314 -4.05 -1.65 -10.73
N LEU A 315 -4.79 -1.55 -11.85
CA LEU A 315 -5.51 -2.68 -12.44
C LEU A 315 -4.54 -3.79 -12.86
N HIS A 316 -3.42 -3.44 -13.50
CA HIS A 316 -2.42 -4.40 -13.91
C HIS A 316 -1.80 -5.11 -12.70
N LEU A 317 -1.42 -4.34 -11.69
CA LEU A 317 -0.95 -4.88 -10.40
C LEU A 317 -1.98 -5.85 -9.82
N TYR A 318 -3.24 -5.46 -9.71
CA TYR A 318 -4.31 -6.28 -9.15
C TYR A 318 -4.48 -7.61 -9.88
N GLN A 319 -4.49 -7.58 -11.22
CA GLN A 319 -4.62 -8.77 -12.03
C GLN A 319 -3.42 -9.70 -11.86
N LEU A 320 -2.20 -9.13 -11.86
CA LEU A 320 -0.96 -9.86 -11.64
C LEU A 320 -0.95 -10.53 -10.25
N TRP A 321 -1.23 -9.73 -9.22
CA TRP A 321 -1.26 -10.14 -7.82
C TRP A 321 -2.24 -11.28 -7.59
N LYS A 322 -3.50 -11.08 -8.02
CA LYS A 322 -4.58 -12.03 -7.82
C LYS A 322 -4.40 -13.33 -8.62
N THR A 323 -4.00 -13.23 -9.88
CA THR A 323 -3.90 -14.40 -10.78
C THR A 323 -2.74 -15.30 -10.37
N GLN A 324 -1.62 -14.70 -9.94
CA GLN A 324 -0.43 -15.44 -9.53
C GLN A 324 -0.39 -15.72 -8.01
N GLN A 325 -1.47 -15.41 -7.28
CA GLN A 325 -1.57 -15.62 -5.82
C GLN A 325 -0.39 -15.00 -5.04
N LYS A 326 0.00 -13.78 -5.42
CA LYS A 326 1.13 -13.07 -4.80
C LYS A 326 0.85 -12.73 -3.35
N THR A 327 1.92 -12.64 -2.58
CA THR A 327 1.91 -12.26 -1.16
C THR A 327 2.73 -10.99 -0.97
N ILE A 328 2.67 -10.40 0.23
CA ILE A 328 3.47 -9.22 0.56
C ILE A 328 4.99 -9.44 0.38
N ALA A 329 5.46 -10.68 0.53
CA ALA A 329 6.86 -11.04 0.31
C ALA A 329 7.29 -10.87 -1.16
N ASP A 330 6.35 -10.93 -2.10
CA ASP A 330 6.62 -10.78 -3.53
C ASP A 330 6.61 -9.31 -4.00
N SER A 331 6.25 -8.38 -3.11
CA SER A 331 5.94 -6.99 -3.46
C SER A 331 7.06 -6.28 -4.23
N GLY A 332 8.32 -6.46 -3.82
CA GLY A 332 9.47 -5.86 -4.51
C GLY A 332 9.60 -6.32 -5.97
N PHE A 333 9.43 -7.63 -6.23
CA PHE A 333 9.49 -8.19 -7.58
C PHE A 333 8.29 -7.76 -8.42
N VAL A 334 7.09 -7.79 -7.83
CA VAL A 334 5.85 -7.39 -8.48
C VAL A 334 5.89 -5.92 -8.88
N LEU A 335 6.36 -5.02 -7.99
CA LEU A 335 6.48 -3.59 -8.30
C LEU A 335 7.45 -3.36 -9.47
N LYS A 336 8.58 -4.06 -9.51
CA LYS A 336 9.54 -3.98 -10.60
C LYS A 336 8.96 -4.47 -11.93
N GLU A 337 8.19 -5.56 -11.90
CA GLU A 337 7.51 -6.11 -13.08
C GLU A 337 6.47 -5.12 -13.62
N VAL A 338 5.62 -4.57 -12.74
CA VAL A 338 4.60 -3.58 -13.10
C VAL A 338 5.23 -2.32 -13.67
N GLU A 339 6.29 -1.79 -13.03
CA GLU A 339 7.01 -0.61 -13.52
C GLU A 339 7.59 -0.83 -14.92
N LEU A 340 8.28 -1.96 -15.12
CA LEU A 340 8.87 -2.31 -16.42
C LEU A 340 7.80 -2.43 -17.50
N PHE A 341 6.67 -3.07 -17.19
CA PHE A 341 5.57 -3.23 -18.14
C PHE A 341 4.91 -1.89 -18.46
N ALA A 342 4.65 -1.06 -17.44
CA ALA A 342 4.01 0.24 -17.56
C ALA A 342 4.83 1.22 -18.43
N LYS A 343 6.16 1.27 -18.22
CA LYS A 343 7.09 2.08 -19.03
C LYS A 343 7.13 1.66 -20.50
N LYS A 344 7.19 0.36 -20.75
CA LYS A 344 7.29 -0.18 -22.12
C LYS A 344 5.96 -0.10 -22.88
N ASN A 345 4.84 -0.19 -22.19
CA ASN A 345 3.52 -0.39 -22.81
C ASN A 345 2.44 0.59 -22.33
N PRO A 346 2.68 1.92 -22.27
CA PRO A 346 1.74 2.84 -21.65
C PRO A 346 0.37 2.88 -22.36
N LYS A 347 0.38 2.84 -23.70
CA LYS A 347 -0.84 2.75 -24.51
C LYS A 347 -1.64 1.47 -24.24
N GLN A 348 -0.94 0.35 -24.02
CA GLN A 348 -1.60 -0.93 -23.73
C GLN A 348 -2.24 -0.92 -22.34
N MET A 349 -1.61 -0.28 -21.35
CA MET A 349 -2.18 -0.10 -20.01
C MET A 349 -3.53 0.63 -20.11
N LEU A 350 -3.57 1.78 -20.76
CA LEU A 350 -4.80 2.57 -20.94
C LEU A 350 -5.88 1.79 -21.69
N ARG A 351 -5.51 1.09 -22.77
CA ARG A 351 -6.46 0.25 -23.53
C ARG A 351 -7.04 -0.88 -22.66
N ARG A 352 -6.22 -1.56 -21.85
CA ARG A 352 -6.69 -2.63 -20.97
C ARG A 352 -7.69 -2.11 -19.94
N LEU A 353 -7.44 -0.93 -19.38
CA LEU A 353 -8.38 -0.27 -18.48
C LEU A 353 -9.71 0.04 -19.19
N GLU A 354 -9.66 0.63 -20.38
CA GLU A 354 -10.86 0.95 -21.18
C GLU A 354 -11.72 -0.30 -21.44
N VAL A 355 -11.08 -1.40 -21.86
CA VAL A 355 -11.77 -2.68 -22.09
C VAL A 355 -12.39 -3.21 -20.81
N PHE A 356 -11.64 -3.22 -19.70
CA PHE A 356 -12.12 -3.70 -18.40
C PHE A 356 -13.35 -2.90 -17.91
N LEU A 357 -13.30 -1.57 -18.01
CA LEU A 357 -14.42 -0.72 -17.60
C LEU A 357 -15.64 -0.92 -18.51
N LYS A 358 -15.43 -1.09 -19.82
CA LYS A 358 -16.52 -1.38 -20.77
C LYS A 358 -17.20 -2.72 -20.47
N GLU A 359 -16.43 -3.78 -20.22
CA GLU A 359 -16.95 -5.11 -19.88
C GLU A 359 -17.77 -5.08 -18.58
N ARG A 360 -17.33 -4.31 -17.58
CA ARG A 360 -18.06 -4.06 -16.33
C ARG A 360 -19.39 -3.35 -16.56
N ARG A 361 -19.42 -2.33 -17.43
CA ARG A 361 -20.68 -1.62 -17.79
C ARG A 361 -21.69 -2.55 -18.47
N THR A 362 -21.21 -3.44 -19.33
CA THR A 362 -22.07 -4.38 -20.07
C THR A 362 -22.55 -5.58 -19.24
N GLY A 363 -22.26 -5.62 -17.93
CA GLY A 363 -22.75 -6.68 -17.03
C GLY A 363 -22.06 -8.03 -17.24
N GLY A 364 -20.78 -8.04 -17.62
CA GLY A 364 -20.02 -9.25 -17.89
C GLY A 364 -20.01 -10.23 -16.71
N VAL A 365 -20.93 -11.19 -16.73
CA VAL A 365 -20.81 -12.47 -16.03
C VAL A 365 -19.48 -13.08 -16.49
N PRO A 366 -18.54 -13.41 -15.60
CA PRO A 366 -17.34 -14.11 -16.00
C PRO A 366 -17.76 -15.42 -16.66
N ARG A 367 -17.36 -15.62 -17.92
CA ARG A 367 -17.38 -16.94 -18.56
C ARG A 367 -16.33 -17.78 -17.84
N GLY A 368 -16.71 -18.32 -16.68
CA GLY A 368 -15.97 -19.38 -16.03
C GLY A 368 -16.02 -20.58 -16.96
N THR A 369 -14.89 -20.88 -17.59
CA THR A 369 -14.59 -22.23 -18.03
C THR A 369 -14.52 -23.11 -16.78
N SER A 370 -15.65 -23.69 -16.41
CA SER A 370 -15.70 -24.89 -15.58
C SER A 370 -16.45 -25.94 -16.38
N PRO A 371 -15.82 -27.08 -16.72
CA PRO A 371 -16.54 -28.23 -17.26
C PRO A 371 -17.20 -28.94 -16.08
N ASP A 372 -18.53 -28.92 -16.01
CA ASP A 372 -19.25 -29.79 -15.07
C ASP A 372 -19.65 -31.09 -15.78
N PRO A 373 -19.42 -32.28 -15.19
CA PRO A 373 -19.64 -33.56 -15.82
C PRO A 373 -20.97 -34.23 -15.41
N GLN A 374 -21.37 -35.21 -16.24
CA GLN A 374 -22.28 -36.36 -15.98
C GLN A 374 -23.72 -36.31 -16.51
N ALA A 375 -23.95 -37.07 -17.59
CA ALA A 375 -24.95 -38.14 -17.79
C ALA A 375 -25.03 -38.45 -19.31
N GLN A 376 -24.91 -39.65 -19.90
CA GLN A 376 -24.87 -41.05 -19.50
C GLN A 376 -24.14 -41.87 -20.62
N GLN A 377 -23.56 -43.00 -20.19
CA GLN A 377 -22.86 -44.15 -20.82
C GLN A 377 -23.41 -44.71 -22.17
N PRO A 378 -22.74 -45.66 -22.90
CA PRO A 378 -21.70 -46.62 -22.45
C PRO A 378 -20.44 -46.84 -23.32
N SER A 379 -19.42 -47.43 -22.69
CA SER A 379 -18.11 -47.90 -23.22
C SER A 379 -18.21 -49.18 -24.09
N PRO A 380 -17.15 -49.70 -24.78
CA PRO A 380 -15.81 -50.10 -24.26
C PRO A 380 -14.63 -49.69 -25.22
N SER A 381 -13.32 -49.75 -24.94
CA SER A 381 -12.47 -50.73 -24.24
C SER A 381 -11.02 -50.21 -24.10
N LEU A 382 -10.37 -50.61 -22.99
CA LEU A 382 -8.98 -51.08 -22.79
C LEU A 382 -7.76 -50.29 -23.29
N GLY A 383 -6.85 -49.97 -22.35
CA GLY A 383 -5.45 -49.66 -22.62
C GLY A 383 -4.70 -49.06 -21.42
N GLU A 384 -4.27 -49.90 -20.49
CA GLU A 384 -3.42 -49.55 -19.34
C GLU A 384 -2.03 -49.04 -19.76
N ARG A 385 -1.50 -48.02 -19.07
CA ARG A 385 -0.09 -48.01 -18.64
C ARG A 385 0.19 -46.98 -17.53
N GLU A 386 0.68 -47.49 -16.41
CA GLU A 386 1.20 -46.79 -15.24
C GLU A 386 2.51 -46.02 -15.51
N ALA A 387 2.76 -44.93 -14.76
CA ALA A 387 4.10 -44.58 -14.24
C ALA A 387 4.07 -43.51 -13.13
N ARG A 388 4.24 -43.96 -11.88
CA ARG A 388 5.12 -43.50 -10.77
C ARG A 388 5.55 -42.01 -10.61
N ALA A 389 5.16 -41.47 -9.44
CA ALA A 389 5.97 -41.06 -8.26
C ALA A 389 7.06 -39.95 -8.30
N GLY A 390 7.02 -39.11 -7.25
CA GLY A 390 8.14 -38.34 -6.65
C GLY A 390 7.66 -37.15 -5.80
N THR A 391 7.46 -37.25 -4.48
CA THR A 391 8.37 -36.80 -3.37
C THR A 391 9.05 -35.44 -3.62
N GLY A 392 9.01 -34.39 -2.79
CA GLY A 392 8.73 -34.23 -1.36
C GLY A 392 9.93 -33.51 -0.69
N GLN A 393 9.74 -32.31 -0.12
CA GLN A 393 10.53 -31.61 0.93
C GLN A 393 10.21 -30.09 0.86
N GLY A 394 10.09 -29.30 1.93
CA GLY A 394 10.52 -29.46 3.32
C GLY A 394 11.12 -28.13 3.80
N SER A 395 10.31 -27.37 4.53
CA SER A 395 10.53 -26.09 5.24
C SER A 395 11.95 -25.72 5.73
N ARG A 396 12.28 -24.41 5.69
CA ARG A 396 12.91 -23.73 6.83
C ARG A 396 12.65 -22.22 6.82
N GLY A 397 11.93 -21.75 7.83
CA GLY A 397 11.68 -20.34 8.10
C GLY A 397 12.92 -19.60 8.62
N LYS A 398 13.06 -18.34 8.22
CA LYS A 398 14.00 -17.38 8.76
C LYS A 398 13.24 -16.09 9.06
N GLU A 399 13.21 -15.72 10.34
CA GLU A 399 12.88 -14.36 10.79
C GLU A 399 13.77 -13.36 10.07
N MET A 400 13.19 -12.31 9.49
CA MET A 400 13.96 -11.19 8.93
C MET A 400 13.34 -9.86 9.35
N HIS A 401 14.18 -9.06 10.01
CA HIS A 401 13.93 -7.68 10.39
C HIS A 401 13.66 -6.80 9.16
N PHE A 402 12.66 -5.93 9.27
CA PHE A 402 12.28 -4.94 8.27
C PHE A 402 13.29 -3.77 8.27
N ILE A 403 14.04 -3.62 7.18
CA ILE A 403 14.86 -2.43 6.91
C ILE A 403 14.15 -1.66 5.79
N GLY A 404 13.73 -0.43 6.09
CA GLY A 404 13.23 0.51 5.09
C GLY A 404 14.37 0.91 4.15
N VAL A 405 14.14 0.76 2.84
CA VAL A 405 15.12 1.11 1.81
C VAL A 405 15.10 2.63 1.59
N CYS A 406 15.90 3.33 2.40
CA CYS A 406 16.55 4.57 2.02
C CYS A 406 18.06 4.30 2.10
N ASP A 407 18.80 4.77 1.09
CA ASP A 407 20.26 4.70 0.87
C ASP A 407 20.69 3.67 -0.19
N LEU A 408 20.50 4.04 -1.45
CA LEU A 408 21.37 3.61 -2.54
C LEU A 408 22.22 4.82 -2.97
N PRO A 409 23.57 4.73 -2.94
CA PRO A 409 24.43 5.73 -3.56
C PRO A 409 24.29 5.68 -5.10
N PRO A 410 24.66 6.75 -5.83
CA PRO A 410 24.57 6.77 -7.29
C PRO A 410 25.58 5.79 -7.91
N ASP A 411 25.09 4.82 -8.69
CA ASP A 411 25.93 3.97 -9.53
C ASP A 411 26.63 4.83 -10.60
N MET A 412 27.95 4.95 -10.46
CA MET A 412 28.88 5.46 -11.47
C MET A 412 29.65 4.28 -12.05
N GLU A 413 29.22 3.72 -13.19
CA GLU A 413 30.04 2.84 -14.02
C GLU A 413 29.72 3.11 -15.50
N GLY A 414 30.68 3.17 -16.44
CA GLY A 414 31.98 2.52 -16.39
C GLY A 414 33.12 3.24 -17.10
N GLU A 415 34.30 3.00 -16.55
CA GLU A 415 35.59 3.15 -17.21
C GLU A 415 35.74 2.09 -18.31
N ALA A 416 36.20 2.53 -19.48
CA ALA A 416 36.67 1.66 -20.54
C ALA A 416 38.02 1.04 -20.16
N ARG A 417 38.12 -0.29 -20.25
CA ARG A 417 39.42 -0.98 -20.30
C ARG A 417 39.70 -1.44 -21.73
N LEU A 418 40.78 -0.91 -22.27
CA LEU A 418 41.47 -1.34 -23.48
C LEU A 418 41.94 -2.80 -23.36
N ILE A 419 41.62 -3.61 -24.38
CA ILE A 419 42.55 -4.57 -25.02
C ILE A 419 42.31 -4.49 -26.52
#